data_AF-A0A950GWE5-F1
#
_entry.id   AF-A0A950GWE5-F1
#
_cell.length_a   1.000
_cell.length_b   1.000
_cell.length_c   1.000
_cell.angle_alpha   90.00
_cell.angle_beta   90.00
_cell.angle_gamma   90.00
#
_symmetry.space_group_name_H-M   'P 1'
#
loop_
_entity.id
_entity.type
_entity.pdbx_description
1 polymer ?
#
loop_
_entity_poly.entity_id
_entity_poly.type
_entity_poly.pdbx_seq_one_letter_code
_entity_poly.pdbx_strand_id
1 'polypeptide(L)' 'MAYDITRSAYAILFGPTTGDKVQLGDTCLEIEVEKDFTSYGDECVFGAGKV' A
#
# COMPACT_ATOMS: atom_id res chain seq x y z
N MET A 1 19.25 6.85 6.50
CA MET A 1 18.77 5.95 7.58
C MET A 1 17.60 5.20 7.00
N ALA A 2 17.70 3.87 6.87
CA ALA A 2 16.56 3.07 6.46
C ALA A 2 15.60 2.96 7.66
N TYR A 3 14.35 3.34 7.46
CA TYR A 3 13.30 3.19 8.46
C TYR A 3 12.46 1.99 8.04
N ASP A 4 12.57 0.88 8.78
CA ASP A 4 11.79 -0.32 8.52
C ASP A 4 10.36 -0.10 9.01
N ILE A 5 9.42 -0.03 8.07
CA ILE A 5 7.98 -0.03 8.35
C ILE A 5 7.43 -1.45 8.18
N THR A 6 6.54 -1.85 9.07
CA THR A 6 5.85 -3.14 8.92
C THR A 6 4.85 -3.07 7.76
N ARG A 7 4.71 -4.16 7.00
CA ARG A 7 3.84 -4.23 5.82
C ARG A 7 2.37 -3.88 6.14
N SER A 8 1.90 -4.22 7.34
CA SER A 8 0.57 -3.85 7.81
C SER A 8 0.42 -2.34 8.03
N ALA A 9 1.43 -1.67 8.59
CA ALA A 9 1.43 -0.22 8.75
C ALA A 9 1.54 0.50 7.40
N TYR A 10 2.32 -0.05 6.46
CA TYR A 10 2.39 0.44 5.08
C TYR A 10 1.02 0.35 4.39
N ALA A 11 0.35 -0.79 4.47
CA ALA A 11 -0.98 -0.99 3.88
C ALA A 11 -2.05 -0.02 4.43
N ILE A 12 -1.93 0.39 5.70
CA ILE A 12 -2.83 1.38 6.31
C ILE A 12 -2.56 2.80 5.80
N LEU A 13 -1.29 3.15 5.57
CA LEU A 13 -0.88 4.52 5.24
C LEU A 13 -0.93 4.81 3.73
N PHE A 14 -0.51 3.85 2.92
CA PHE A 14 -0.30 4.01 1.47
C PHE A 14 -1.17 3.06 0.64
N GLY A 15 -1.76 2.05 1.27
CA GLY A 15 -2.52 1.01 0.60
C GLY A 15 -1.69 -0.26 0.33
N PRO A 16 -2.37 -1.32 -0.14
CA PRO A 16 -1.76 -2.62 -0.41
C PRO A 16 -0.75 -2.52 -1.56
N THR A 17 0.35 -3.26 -1.47
CA THR A 17 1.40 -3.30 -2.50
C THR A 17 1.51 -4.71 -3.11
N THR A 18 2.45 -4.92 -4.04
CA THR A 18 2.62 -6.18 -4.79
C THR A 18 2.59 -7.40 -3.85
N GLY A 19 1.73 -8.37 -4.18
CA GLY A 19 1.53 -9.60 -3.39
C GLY A 19 0.65 -9.44 -2.14
N ASP A 20 0.05 -8.27 -1.90
CA ASP A 20 -1.06 -8.13 -0.95
C ASP A 20 -2.38 -8.52 -1.62
N LYS A 21 -3.29 -9.10 -0.81
CA LYS A 21 -4.63 -9.51 -1.25
C LYS A 21 -5.67 -8.61 -0.64
N VAL A 22 -6.66 -8.23 -1.44
CA VAL A 22 -7.76 -7.36 -1.03
C VAL A 22 -9.08 -8.06 -1.35
N GLN A 23 -9.99 -8.05 -0.39
CA GLN A 23 -11.35 -8.53 -0.59
C GLN A 23 -12.21 -7.46 -1.28
N LEU A 24 -12.93 -7.86 -2.32
CA LEU A 24 -13.82 -6.95 -3.06
C LEU A 24 -15.16 -6.79 -2.34
N GLY A 25 -15.23 -5.80 -1.46
CA GLY A 25 -16.45 -5.47 -0.71
C GLY A 25 -16.87 -6.61 0.22
N ASP A 26 -18.16 -6.94 0.21
CA ASP A 26 -18.75 -8.05 0.96
C ASP A 26 -18.77 -9.37 0.17
N THR A 27 -18.11 -9.42 -0.99
CA THR A 27 -18.03 -10.62 -1.80
C THR A 27 -16.92 -11.56 -1.33
N CYS A 28 -17.00 -12.84 -1.71
CA CYS A 28 -15.93 -13.82 -1.47
C CYS A 28 -14.81 -13.75 -2.53
N LEU A 29 -14.64 -12.62 -3.22
CA LEU A 29 -13.62 -12.44 -4.24
C LEU A 29 -12.40 -11.75 -3.61
N GLU A 30 -11.25 -12.40 -3.73
CA GLU A 30 -9.95 -11.85 -3.36
C GLU A 30 -9.16 -11.53 -4.63
N ILE A 31 -8.59 -10.34 -4.69
CA ILE A 31 -7.69 -9.90 -5.76
C ILE A 31 -6.29 -9.66 -5.20
N GLU A 32 -5.26 -10.02 -5.96
CA GLU A 32 -3.87 -9.83 -5.60
C GLU A 32 -3.27 -8.67 -6.41
N VAL A 33 -2.49 -7.82 -5.76
CA VAL A 33 -1.75 -6.76 -6.45
C VAL A 33 -0.62 -7.40 -7.26
N GLU A 34 -0.75 -7.43 -8.59
CA GLU A 34 0.21 -8.11 -9.47
C GLU A 34 1.51 -7.34 -9.66
N LYS A 35 1.44 -6.00 -9.74
CA LYS A 35 2.58 -5.12 -9.95
C LYS A 35 2.31 -3.77 -9.31
N ASP A 36 3.25 -3.35 -8.48
CA ASP A 36 3.34 -2.00 -7.95
C ASP A 36 4.49 -1.27 -8.67
N PHE A 37 4.20 -0.10 -9.23
CA PHE A 37 5.18 0.75 -9.90
C PHE A 37 5.59 1.96 -9.04
N THR A 38 5.15 2.01 -7.77
CA THR A 38 5.58 3.03 -6.82
C THR A 38 7.00 2.73 -6.31
N SER A 39 7.76 3.80 -6.07
CA SER A 39 9.04 3.73 -5.38
C SER A 39 8.79 3.88 -3.89
N TYR A 40 9.12 2.85 -3.11
CA TYR A 40 8.92 2.88 -1.67
C TYR A 40 9.69 4.05 -1.02
N GLY A 41 8.97 5.02 -0.45
CA GLY A 41 9.51 6.25 0.14
C GLY A 41 9.25 7.56 -0.63
N ASP A 42 8.73 7.50 -1.86
CA ASP A 42 8.30 8.67 -2.66
C ASP A 42 6.79 8.56 -3.03
N GLU A 43 5.99 7.91 -2.18
CA GLU A 43 4.57 7.73 -2.44
C GLU A 43 3.83 9.08 -2.39
N CYS A 44 3.26 9.50 -3.52
CA CYS A 44 2.47 10.73 -3.61
C CYS A 44 1.20 10.65 -2.74
N VAL A 45 1.29 11.12 -1.50
CA VAL A 45 0.13 11.26 -0.60
C VAL A 45 -0.30 12.72 -0.56
N PHE A 46 -1.48 13.02 -1.12
CA PHE A 46 -2.01 14.37 -1.09
C PHE A 46 -2.51 14.76 0.31
N GLY A 47 -1.86 15.73 0.94
CA GLY A 47 -2.24 16.31 2.23
C GLY A 47 -1.37 17.49 2.61
N ALA A 48 -1.92 18.46 3.35
CA ALA A 48 -1.16 19.64 3.78
C ALA A 48 0.05 19.23 4.65
N GLY A 49 1.26 19.43 4.13
CA GLY A 49 2.51 19.13 4.84
C GLY A 49 3.05 17.70 4.67
N LYS A 50 2.55 16.94 3.68
CA LYS A 50 3.20 15.69 3.25
C LYS A 50 3.84 15.89 1.88
N VAL A 51 5.07 15.41 1.75
CA VAL A 51 5.76 15.20 0.45
C VAL A 51 5.22 13.93 -0.19
#